data_AF-A0A2V3U2H1-F1
#
_entry.id   AF-A0A2V3U2H1-F1
#
_cell.length_a   1.000
_cell.length_b   1.000
_cell.length_c   1.000
_cell.angle_alpha   90.00
_cell.angle_beta   90.00
_cell.angle_gamma   90.00
#
_symmetry.space_group_name_H-M   'P 1'
#
loop_
_entity.id
_entity.type
_entity.pdbx_description
1 polymer ?
#
loop_
_entity_poly.entity_id
_entity_poly.type
_entity_poly.pdbx_seq_one_letter_code
_entity_poly.pdbx_strand_id
1 'polypeptide(L)'
;MFEVSRQTRERLALAGMPGLVHFGLAPLRLFPMRTCKKLRLQLLGTGILNLESLSLVGPEDVVPFVEEARMSSRHASSHDPERLLTGNPIHTASELCPWWEVTFSKPVQIDEITVGNRLGVWCGRAYGLIVELMDKDGIAWTYDNLSATRFNDQIARFKQHIEAFVSHCYRLPVASRNGSSRALLEFIGTATTLTTRVEQALQGASFSERDLTDARIATLAGLDAIHQPLATKDLVSTLKQSYLLFDWLLPRPKAANIDMNLPVELSAMSWMFASILTEHHTVKLAHIKDHDRLLADTACTRFVEETVNTAYKATGLTRTAMPIMFRAHGMSGSALLSDPQSFVRSMKEIEEILDGIGYQAAICYGTFLGAVREKGFIPHDDDVDMAFPLKSHGDEGVEEELQAIVATLQKQGVDAGITTGYQFLKIRAPKNKRLVDAFPIIRRGPERVGMYMQELKIRDVPAHVVLPFGSIELYGESFAAPASVDGFLSERYGPTWQTPLRIIGSKTLEV
;
A
#
# COMPACT_ATOMS: atom_id res chain seq x y z
N MET A 1 -5.93 -27.19 -34.67
CA MET A 1 -5.43 -25.85 -34.31
C MET A 1 -4.21 -26.08 -33.44
N PHE A 2 -3.02 -25.61 -33.84
CA PHE A 2 -1.83 -25.76 -32.99
C PHE A 2 -2.01 -24.85 -31.78
N GLU A 3 -1.99 -25.42 -30.59
CA GLU A 3 -2.03 -24.65 -29.36
C GLU A 3 -0.72 -23.86 -29.25
N VAL A 4 -0.79 -22.53 -29.17
CA VAL A 4 0.39 -21.68 -28.97
C VAL A 4 1.11 -22.08 -27.69
N SER A 5 2.45 -22.03 -27.70
CA SER A 5 3.22 -22.45 -26.52
C SER A 5 2.89 -21.63 -25.28
N ARG A 6 3.06 -22.22 -24.09
CA ARG A 6 2.91 -21.51 -22.81
C ARG A 6 3.83 -20.28 -22.72
N GLN A 7 5.05 -20.38 -23.24
CA GLN A 7 5.99 -19.26 -23.30
C GLN A 7 5.45 -18.13 -24.19
N THR A 8 4.82 -18.46 -25.31
CA THR A 8 4.14 -17.48 -26.17
C THR A 8 3.04 -16.76 -25.41
N ARG A 9 2.19 -17.50 -24.68
CA ARG A 9 1.11 -16.93 -23.88
C ARG A 9 1.61 -16.03 -22.75
N GLU A 10 2.69 -16.41 -22.07
CA GLU A 10 3.35 -15.57 -21.06
C GLU A 10 3.83 -14.24 -21.67
N ARG A 11 4.48 -14.28 -22.85
CA ARG A 11 4.92 -13.06 -23.55
C ARG A 11 3.76 -12.17 -23.98
N LEU A 12 2.68 -12.75 -24.49
CA LEU A 12 1.44 -12.02 -24.84
C LEU A 12 0.82 -11.35 -23.63
N ALA A 13 0.72 -12.09 -22.54
CA ALA A 13 0.16 -11.63 -21.29
C ALA A 13 0.99 -10.45 -20.74
N LEU A 14 2.31 -10.59 -20.66
CA LEU A 14 3.18 -9.52 -20.20
C LEU A 14 3.08 -8.27 -21.08
N ALA A 15 3.25 -8.37 -22.40
CA ALA A 15 3.27 -7.21 -23.29
C ALA A 15 1.90 -6.53 -23.46
N GLY A 16 0.82 -7.30 -23.57
CA GLY A 16 -0.52 -6.81 -23.90
C GLY A 16 -1.41 -6.54 -22.68
N MET A 17 -1.44 -7.46 -21.71
CA MET A 17 -2.34 -7.39 -20.54
C MET A 17 -1.65 -7.91 -19.27
N PRO A 18 -0.64 -7.19 -18.73
CA PRO A 18 0.23 -7.71 -17.68
C PRO A 18 -0.50 -8.11 -16.39
N GLY A 19 -1.66 -7.50 -16.10
CA GLY A 19 -2.50 -7.85 -14.95
C GLY A 19 -3.44 -9.04 -15.17
N LEU A 20 -3.60 -9.55 -16.40
CA LEU A 20 -4.68 -10.48 -16.76
C LEU A 20 -4.68 -11.79 -15.95
N VAL A 21 -3.49 -12.36 -15.75
CA VAL A 21 -3.29 -13.62 -15.00
C VAL A 21 -2.64 -13.35 -13.65
N HIS A 22 -2.60 -12.10 -13.23
CA HIS A 22 -2.05 -11.69 -11.95
C HIS A 22 -3.11 -11.84 -10.85
N PHE A 23 -2.69 -12.23 -9.66
CA PHE A 23 -3.51 -12.15 -8.46
C PHE A 23 -2.63 -11.66 -7.32
N GLY A 24 -3.12 -10.70 -6.54
CA GLY A 24 -2.36 -10.04 -5.48
C GLY A 24 -3.19 -9.97 -4.22
N LEU A 25 -3.81 -8.82 -3.98
CA LEU A 25 -4.61 -8.56 -2.78
C LEU A 25 -5.85 -9.43 -2.61
N ALA A 26 -6.50 -9.79 -3.73
CA ALA A 26 -7.53 -10.80 -3.71
C ALA A 26 -6.86 -12.18 -3.86
N PRO A 27 -7.11 -13.13 -2.94
CA PRO A 27 -6.55 -14.46 -3.06
C PRO A 27 -7.16 -15.18 -4.27
N LEU A 28 -6.39 -16.11 -4.84
CA LEU A 28 -6.86 -16.96 -5.92
C LEU A 28 -7.78 -18.05 -5.34
N ARG A 29 -9.06 -18.02 -5.71
CA ARG A 29 -10.04 -19.04 -5.32
C ARG A 29 -10.30 -20.00 -6.47
N LEU A 30 -10.17 -21.29 -6.22
CA LEU A 30 -10.34 -22.38 -7.19
C LEU A 30 -11.38 -23.36 -6.65
N PHE A 31 -12.23 -23.89 -7.52
CA PHE A 31 -13.34 -24.77 -7.14
C PHE A 31 -13.26 -26.11 -7.87
N PRO A 32 -12.29 -26.98 -7.52
CA PRO A 32 -12.11 -28.25 -8.23
C PRO A 32 -13.28 -29.20 -8.03
N MET A 33 -13.89 -29.25 -6.84
CA MET A 33 -14.91 -30.24 -6.46
C MET A 33 -14.45 -31.67 -6.77
N ARG A 34 -13.30 -32.06 -6.20
CA ARG A 34 -12.62 -33.34 -6.49
C ARG A 34 -12.09 -33.99 -5.22
N THR A 35 -12.14 -35.32 -5.22
CA THR A 35 -11.39 -36.14 -4.26
C THR A 35 -9.96 -36.29 -4.75
N CYS A 36 -8.98 -36.17 -3.85
CA CYS A 36 -7.57 -36.31 -4.16
C CYS A 36 -6.79 -36.96 -3.02
N LYS A 37 -5.63 -37.53 -3.33
CA LYS A 37 -4.64 -37.97 -2.33
C LYS A 37 -3.47 -36.98 -2.23
N LYS A 38 -3.25 -36.15 -3.24
CA LYS A 38 -2.22 -35.11 -3.22
C LYS A 38 -2.68 -33.81 -3.84
N LEU A 39 -2.09 -32.73 -3.36
CA LEU A 39 -2.20 -31.39 -3.93
C LEU A 39 -0.79 -30.84 -4.16
N ARG A 40 -0.52 -30.34 -5.37
CA ARG A 40 0.75 -29.72 -5.74
C ARG A 40 0.53 -28.29 -6.25
N LEU A 41 1.36 -27.37 -5.79
CA LEU A 41 1.49 -26.00 -6.30
C LEU A 41 2.89 -25.85 -6.90
N GLN A 42 2.99 -25.40 -8.15
CA GLN A 42 4.28 -25.32 -8.85
C GLN A 42 4.36 -24.18 -9.86
N LEU A 43 5.58 -23.82 -10.22
CA LEU A 43 5.88 -22.98 -11.38
C LEU A 43 6.57 -23.84 -12.46
N LEU A 44 6.40 -23.46 -13.72
CA LEU A 44 7.20 -24.00 -14.82
C LEU A 44 8.31 -23.03 -15.18
N GLY A 45 9.51 -23.56 -15.42
CA GLY A 45 10.70 -22.77 -15.71
C GLY A 45 11.45 -22.34 -14.45
N THR A 46 12.47 -21.50 -14.61
CA THR A 46 13.27 -21.03 -13.48
C THR A 46 12.54 -19.93 -12.73
N GLY A 47 12.42 -20.05 -11.41
CA GLY A 47 11.72 -19.06 -10.59
C GLY A 47 11.76 -19.37 -9.10
N ILE A 48 10.93 -18.65 -8.35
CA ILE A 48 10.78 -18.77 -6.90
C ILE A 48 9.29 -18.97 -6.60
N LEU A 49 8.91 -20.10 -6.01
CA LEU A 49 7.57 -20.29 -5.48
C LEU A 49 7.48 -19.62 -4.11
N ASN A 50 6.63 -18.59 -4.03
CA ASN A 50 6.56 -17.70 -2.88
C ASN A 50 5.10 -17.31 -2.61
N LEU A 51 4.48 -17.98 -1.65
CA LEU A 51 3.05 -17.87 -1.37
C LEU A 51 2.85 -17.47 0.10
N GLU A 52 1.77 -16.76 0.39
CA GLU A 52 1.46 -16.27 1.73
C GLU A 52 0.66 -17.29 2.55
N SER A 53 -0.31 -17.94 1.91
CA SER A 53 -1.21 -18.87 2.58
C SER A 53 -1.86 -19.85 1.60
N LEU A 54 -2.30 -20.98 2.13
CA LEU A 54 -3.17 -21.94 1.46
C LEU A 54 -4.29 -22.34 2.41
N SER A 55 -5.53 -22.25 1.96
CA SER A 55 -6.69 -22.78 2.67
C SER A 55 -7.42 -23.77 1.77
N LEU A 56 -7.78 -24.91 2.36
CA LEU A 56 -8.50 -25.99 1.71
C LEU A 56 -9.84 -26.15 2.41
N VAL A 57 -10.92 -26.16 1.64
CA VAL A 57 -12.27 -26.34 2.16
C VAL A 57 -12.89 -27.56 1.48
N GLY A 58 -13.51 -28.42 2.29
CA GLY A 58 -14.25 -29.59 1.87
C GLY A 58 -15.32 -29.96 2.90
N PRO A 59 -16.00 -31.10 2.73
CA PRO A 59 -17.05 -31.55 3.66
C PRO A 59 -16.52 -31.95 5.05
N GLU A 60 -15.23 -32.26 5.15
CA GLU A 60 -14.51 -32.50 6.41
C GLU A 60 -13.26 -31.62 6.47
N ASP A 61 -12.75 -31.35 7.68
CA ASP A 61 -11.45 -30.69 7.85
C ASP A 61 -10.35 -31.62 7.33
N VAL A 62 -9.58 -31.15 6.36
CA VAL A 62 -8.54 -31.95 5.69
C VAL A 62 -7.20 -31.88 6.40
N VAL A 63 -6.98 -30.88 7.26
CA VAL A 63 -5.69 -30.67 7.96
C VAL A 63 -5.29 -31.88 8.81
N PRO A 64 -6.20 -32.53 9.58
CA PRO A 64 -5.89 -33.75 10.33
C PRO A 64 -5.47 -34.95 9.47
N PHE A 65 -5.74 -34.93 8.17
CA PHE A 65 -5.39 -36.03 7.26
C PHE A 65 -4.09 -35.80 6.50
N VAL A 66 -3.40 -34.68 6.72
CA VAL A 66 -2.06 -34.42 6.16
C VAL A 66 -1.11 -35.49 6.67
N GLU A 67 -0.60 -36.32 5.75
CA GLU A 67 0.43 -37.32 6.04
C GLU A 67 1.81 -36.69 5.93
N GLU A 68 2.00 -35.82 4.94
CA GLU A 68 3.27 -35.17 4.70
C GLU A 68 3.14 -33.92 3.81
N ALA A 69 3.85 -32.84 4.15
CA ALA A 69 4.09 -31.73 3.23
C ALA A 69 5.58 -31.59 2.87
N ARG A 70 5.85 -31.36 1.58
CA ARG A 70 7.21 -31.22 1.02
C ARG A 70 7.29 -30.02 0.09
N MET A 71 8.51 -29.57 -0.15
CA MET A 71 8.82 -28.60 -1.20
C MET A 71 10.18 -28.90 -1.82
N SER A 72 10.38 -28.46 -3.06
CA SER A 72 11.59 -28.73 -3.87
C SER A 72 12.87 -28.25 -3.21
N SER A 73 12.85 -27.04 -2.65
CA SER A 73 13.95 -26.44 -1.90
C SER A 73 13.42 -25.45 -0.87
N ARG A 74 14.29 -25.03 0.05
CA ARG A 74 13.95 -24.04 1.09
C ARG A 74 14.99 -22.92 1.05
N HIS A 75 14.52 -21.67 1.03
CA HIS A 75 15.40 -20.56 1.33
C HIS A 75 15.75 -20.55 2.82
N ALA A 76 16.90 -19.98 3.21
CA ALA A 76 17.40 -20.00 4.58
C ALA A 76 16.43 -19.40 5.62
N SER A 77 15.50 -18.55 5.19
CA SER A 77 14.47 -17.92 6.02
C SER A 77 13.12 -18.67 6.03
N SER A 78 13.00 -19.79 5.30
CA SER A 78 11.75 -20.56 5.15
C SER A 78 11.66 -21.68 6.18
N HIS A 79 10.47 -21.82 6.76
CA HIS A 79 10.16 -22.82 7.79
C HIS A 79 9.55 -24.10 7.17
N ASP A 80 9.14 -25.03 8.03
CA ASP A 80 8.41 -26.27 7.72
C ASP A 80 7.30 -26.10 6.65
N PRO A 81 7.29 -26.92 5.56
CA PRO A 81 6.30 -26.86 4.49
C PRO A 81 4.84 -26.93 4.94
N GLU A 82 4.52 -27.60 6.05
CA GLU A 82 3.14 -27.72 6.54
C GLU A 82 2.52 -26.36 6.92
N ARG A 83 3.37 -25.38 7.25
CA ARG A 83 2.92 -24.06 7.71
C ARG A 83 2.12 -23.29 6.67
N LEU A 84 2.21 -23.64 5.38
CA LEU A 84 1.39 -23.01 4.34
C LEU A 84 -0.11 -23.22 4.58
N LEU A 85 -0.48 -24.41 5.08
CA LEU A 85 -1.86 -24.79 5.40
C LEU A 85 -2.41 -24.08 6.65
N THR A 86 -1.52 -23.56 7.50
CA THR A 86 -1.89 -22.81 8.72
C THR A 86 -1.77 -21.30 8.54
N GLY A 87 -1.75 -20.83 7.28
CA GLY A 87 -1.75 -19.40 6.97
C GLY A 87 -0.41 -18.70 7.13
N ASN A 88 0.70 -19.43 7.05
CA ASN A 88 2.05 -18.86 7.10
C ASN A 88 2.76 -18.99 5.73
N PRO A 89 3.63 -18.04 5.37
CA PRO A 89 4.26 -18.02 4.05
C PRO A 89 5.31 -19.11 3.85
N ILE A 90 5.50 -19.51 2.59
CA ILE A 90 6.62 -20.35 2.12
C ILE A 90 7.49 -19.62 1.10
N HIS A 91 8.75 -20.02 1.00
CA HIS A 91 9.68 -19.47 0.02
C HIS A 91 10.73 -20.53 -0.42
N THR A 92 10.69 -20.93 -1.69
CA THR A 92 11.71 -21.80 -2.28
C THR A 92 12.99 -21.02 -2.62
N ALA A 93 14.11 -21.71 -2.87
CA ALA A 93 15.22 -21.10 -3.59
C ALA A 93 14.80 -20.73 -5.04
N SER A 94 15.63 -19.95 -5.72
CA SER A 94 15.50 -19.74 -7.17
C SER A 94 16.02 -20.98 -7.89
N GLU A 95 15.12 -21.75 -8.49
CA GLU A 95 15.44 -23.04 -9.10
C GLU A 95 14.54 -23.34 -10.30
N LEU A 96 14.85 -24.42 -11.03
CA LEU A 96 14.03 -24.88 -12.14
C LEU A 96 12.80 -25.63 -11.60
N CYS A 97 11.62 -25.20 -12.01
CA CYS A 97 10.32 -25.79 -11.66
C CYS A 97 10.10 -25.96 -10.14
N PRO A 98 10.16 -24.88 -9.34
CA PRO A 98 9.95 -24.97 -7.90
C PRO A 98 8.52 -25.44 -7.58
N TRP A 99 8.37 -26.25 -6.53
CA TRP A 99 7.09 -26.82 -6.14
C TRP A 99 6.93 -26.97 -4.63
N TRP A 100 5.67 -26.98 -4.20
CA TRP A 100 5.20 -27.39 -2.87
C TRP A 100 4.11 -28.46 -3.06
N GLU A 101 4.13 -29.51 -2.25
CA GLU A 101 3.16 -30.63 -2.32
C GLU A 101 2.73 -31.05 -0.93
N VAL A 102 1.46 -31.40 -0.79
CA VAL A 102 0.93 -32.13 0.37
C VAL A 102 0.36 -33.47 -0.07
N THR A 103 0.64 -34.51 0.71
CA THR A 103 0.04 -35.85 0.59
C THR A 103 -0.88 -36.10 1.78
N PHE A 104 -2.05 -36.67 1.52
CA PHE A 104 -3.03 -37.03 2.53
C PHE A 104 -2.99 -38.54 2.79
N SER A 105 -3.16 -38.90 4.08
CA SER A 105 -3.18 -40.28 4.59
C SER A 105 -4.31 -41.12 4.00
N LYS A 106 -5.41 -40.46 3.61
CA LYS A 106 -6.55 -41.03 2.87
C LYS A 106 -6.95 -40.08 1.74
N PRO A 107 -7.71 -40.54 0.74
CA PRO A 107 -8.35 -39.63 -0.20
C PRO A 107 -9.27 -38.65 0.53
N VAL A 108 -9.16 -37.36 0.23
CA VAL A 108 -9.96 -36.28 0.81
C VAL A 108 -10.68 -35.49 -0.28
N GLN A 109 -11.90 -35.05 -0.02
CA GLN A 109 -12.66 -34.19 -0.92
C GLN A 109 -12.24 -32.72 -0.71
N ILE A 110 -11.86 -32.05 -1.79
CA ILE A 110 -11.57 -30.62 -1.82
C ILE A 110 -12.56 -29.92 -2.76
N ASP A 111 -13.35 -29.04 -2.18
CA ASP A 111 -14.37 -28.26 -2.87
C ASP A 111 -13.83 -26.88 -3.27
N GLU A 112 -13.02 -26.26 -2.40
CA GLU A 112 -12.37 -24.98 -2.67
C GLU A 112 -10.90 -24.98 -2.23
N ILE A 113 -10.06 -24.38 -3.07
CA ILE A 113 -8.66 -24.05 -2.77
C ILE A 113 -8.52 -22.53 -2.83
N THR A 114 -8.11 -21.92 -1.72
CA THR A 114 -7.77 -20.50 -1.66
C THR A 114 -6.26 -20.35 -1.51
N VAL A 115 -5.61 -19.73 -2.50
CA VAL A 115 -4.17 -19.45 -2.50
C VAL A 115 -3.94 -17.96 -2.27
N GLY A 116 -3.30 -17.63 -1.14
CA GLY A 116 -2.81 -16.29 -0.85
C GLY A 116 -1.46 -16.04 -1.53
N ASN A 117 -1.35 -14.96 -2.30
CA ASN A 117 -0.08 -14.56 -2.88
C ASN A 117 0.71 -13.67 -1.91
N ARG A 118 2.03 -13.62 -2.08
CA ARG A 118 2.84 -12.57 -1.46
C ARG A 118 2.52 -11.24 -2.12
N LEU A 119 2.31 -10.22 -1.30
CA LEU A 119 1.91 -8.90 -1.77
C LEU A 119 3.13 -8.06 -2.21
N GLY A 120 2.85 -7.01 -2.97
CA GLY A 120 3.84 -6.03 -3.39
C GLY A 120 4.77 -6.54 -4.47
N VAL A 121 6.04 -6.12 -4.48
CA VAL A 121 6.99 -6.49 -5.55
C VAL A 121 7.16 -8.01 -5.76
N TRP A 122 6.77 -8.83 -4.78
CA TRP A 122 6.84 -10.28 -4.83
C TRP A 122 5.66 -10.95 -5.52
N CYS A 123 4.54 -10.25 -5.69
CA CYS A 123 3.30 -10.81 -6.22
C CYS A 123 3.47 -11.38 -7.65
N GLY A 124 4.37 -10.78 -8.43
CA GLY A 124 4.72 -11.25 -9.76
C GLY A 124 5.30 -12.67 -9.77
N ARG A 125 5.83 -13.20 -8.65
CA ARG A 125 6.45 -14.53 -8.63
C ARG A 125 5.47 -15.68 -8.88
N ALA A 126 4.20 -15.52 -8.49
CA ALA A 126 3.15 -16.50 -8.73
C ALA A 126 2.57 -16.45 -10.16
N TYR A 127 3.15 -15.64 -11.04
CA TYR A 127 2.70 -15.55 -12.42
C TYR A 127 2.99 -16.85 -13.17
N GLY A 128 1.94 -17.49 -13.67
CA GLY A 128 2.03 -18.84 -14.25
C GLY A 128 1.99 -19.97 -13.21
N LEU A 129 1.45 -19.71 -12.01
CA LEU A 129 1.16 -20.75 -11.02
C LEU A 129 0.30 -21.87 -11.62
N ILE A 130 0.73 -23.09 -11.34
CA ILE A 130 -0.01 -24.33 -11.60
C ILE A 130 -0.43 -24.93 -10.25
N VAL A 131 -1.68 -25.40 -10.19
CA VAL A 131 -2.23 -26.14 -9.05
C VAL A 131 -2.78 -27.46 -9.58
N GLU A 132 -2.33 -28.58 -9.03
CA GLU A 132 -2.70 -29.92 -9.46
C GLU A 132 -3.24 -30.72 -8.29
N LEU A 133 -4.37 -31.41 -8.51
CA LEU A 133 -4.86 -32.45 -7.62
C LEU A 133 -4.56 -33.80 -8.24
N MET A 134 -4.03 -34.72 -7.45
CA MET A 134 -3.67 -36.05 -7.88
C MET A 134 -4.41 -37.10 -7.05
N ASP A 135 -4.86 -38.16 -7.71
CA ASP A 135 -5.43 -39.36 -7.08
C ASP A 135 -4.52 -40.57 -7.33
N LYS A 136 -5.07 -41.79 -7.24
CA LYS A 136 -4.33 -43.04 -7.46
C LYS A 136 -3.91 -43.25 -8.93
N ASP A 137 -4.62 -42.62 -9.87
CA ASP A 137 -4.45 -42.81 -11.32
C ASP A 137 -3.58 -41.69 -11.94
N GLY A 138 -3.23 -40.66 -11.15
CA GLY A 138 -2.32 -39.58 -11.56
C GLY A 138 -2.93 -38.20 -11.31
N ILE A 139 -2.66 -37.25 -12.20
CA ILE A 139 -3.25 -35.90 -12.15
C ILE A 139 -4.73 -36.00 -12.51
N ALA A 140 -5.60 -35.76 -11.53
CA ALA A 140 -7.06 -35.79 -11.69
C ALA A 140 -7.63 -34.43 -12.08
N TRP A 141 -6.92 -33.35 -11.74
CA TRP A 141 -7.34 -31.98 -12.04
C TRP A 141 -6.15 -31.03 -12.06
N THR A 142 -6.20 -30.05 -12.97
CA THR A 142 -5.15 -29.04 -13.14
C THR A 142 -5.76 -27.67 -13.33
N TYR A 143 -5.20 -26.72 -12.62
CA TYR A 143 -5.28 -25.30 -12.89
C TYR A 143 -3.93 -24.82 -13.40
N ASP A 144 -3.92 -24.14 -14.54
CA ASP A 144 -2.76 -23.38 -15.02
C ASP A 144 -3.25 -21.99 -15.40
N ASN A 145 -2.73 -20.97 -14.72
CA ASN A 145 -3.11 -19.58 -14.97
C ASN A 145 -2.67 -19.08 -16.36
N LEU A 146 -1.75 -19.79 -17.01
CA LEU A 146 -1.31 -19.56 -18.38
C LEU A 146 -1.79 -20.65 -19.35
N SER A 147 -2.79 -21.46 -18.99
CA SER A 147 -3.44 -22.38 -19.95
C SER A 147 -4.13 -21.61 -21.08
N ALA A 148 -4.19 -22.17 -22.27
CA ALA A 148 -4.86 -21.54 -23.41
C ALA A 148 -6.34 -21.23 -23.09
N THR A 149 -7.06 -22.18 -22.50
CA THR A 149 -8.47 -22.02 -22.10
C THR A 149 -8.63 -20.82 -21.17
N ARG A 150 -7.86 -20.77 -20.08
CA ARG A 150 -7.98 -19.69 -19.11
C ARG A 150 -7.59 -18.34 -19.69
N PHE A 151 -6.55 -18.32 -20.53
CA PHE A 151 -6.13 -17.10 -21.19
C PHE A 151 -7.23 -16.55 -22.12
N ASN A 152 -7.88 -17.42 -22.91
CA ASN A 152 -9.03 -17.06 -23.74
C ASN A 152 -10.21 -16.57 -22.89
N ASP A 153 -10.53 -17.24 -21.78
CA ASP A 153 -11.61 -16.84 -20.87
C ASP A 153 -11.37 -15.44 -20.28
N GLN A 154 -10.13 -15.13 -19.89
CA GLN A 154 -9.80 -13.81 -19.36
C GLN A 154 -9.87 -12.72 -20.44
N ILE A 155 -9.49 -13.00 -21.69
CA ILE A 155 -9.67 -12.06 -22.81
C ILE A 155 -11.16 -11.82 -23.09
N ALA A 156 -11.98 -12.88 -23.08
CA ALA A 156 -13.43 -12.74 -23.23
C ALA A 156 -14.02 -11.86 -22.13
N ARG A 157 -13.58 -12.04 -20.88
CA ARG A 157 -13.94 -11.17 -19.75
C ARG A 157 -13.46 -9.74 -19.95
N PHE A 158 -12.24 -9.53 -20.43
CA PHE A 158 -11.72 -8.20 -20.76
C PHE A 158 -12.60 -7.48 -21.78
N LYS A 159 -12.99 -8.17 -22.87
CA LYS A 159 -13.92 -7.64 -23.87
C LYS A 159 -15.29 -7.29 -23.29
N GLN A 160 -15.85 -8.15 -22.45
CA GLN A 160 -17.11 -7.88 -21.76
C GLN A 160 -17.03 -6.61 -20.90
N HIS A 161 -15.90 -6.37 -20.23
CA HIS A 161 -15.70 -5.14 -19.45
C HIS A 161 -15.54 -3.91 -20.34
N ILE A 162 -14.89 -4.03 -21.50
CA ILE A 162 -14.85 -2.95 -22.50
C ILE A 162 -16.28 -2.60 -22.94
N GLU A 163 -17.09 -3.60 -23.32
CA GLU A 163 -18.47 -3.38 -23.76
C GLU A 163 -19.32 -2.74 -22.66
N ALA A 164 -19.20 -3.21 -21.42
CA ALA A 164 -19.89 -2.64 -20.27
C ALA A 164 -19.47 -1.18 -20.02
N PHE A 165 -18.17 -0.89 -20.10
CA PHE A 165 -17.63 0.45 -19.93
C PHE A 165 -18.06 1.41 -21.05
N VAL A 166 -18.04 0.95 -22.30
CA VAL A 166 -18.52 1.73 -23.46
C VAL A 166 -20.01 2.01 -23.34
N SER A 167 -20.81 1.00 -22.98
CA SER A 167 -22.25 1.15 -22.72
C SER A 167 -22.54 2.12 -21.56
N HIS A 168 -21.71 2.10 -20.52
CA HIS A 168 -21.75 3.11 -19.45
C HIS A 168 -21.48 4.53 -20.00
N CYS A 169 -20.43 4.71 -20.79
CA CYS A 169 -20.08 6.01 -21.37
C CYS A 169 -21.19 6.57 -22.28
N TYR A 170 -21.85 5.73 -23.09
CA TYR A 170 -22.97 6.15 -23.93
C TYR A 170 -24.21 6.59 -23.14
N ARG A 171 -24.39 6.06 -21.92
CA ARG A 171 -25.50 6.43 -21.02
C ARG A 171 -25.24 7.72 -20.25
N LEU A 172 -24.03 8.27 -20.29
CA LEU A 172 -23.72 9.55 -19.63
C LEU A 172 -24.54 10.70 -20.24
N PRO A 173 -24.83 11.77 -19.48
CA PRO A 173 -25.49 12.97 -20.01
C PRO A 173 -24.72 13.56 -21.20
N VAL A 174 -25.43 14.15 -22.17
CA VAL A 174 -24.81 14.75 -23.38
C VAL A 174 -23.78 15.83 -23.01
N ALA A 175 -24.08 16.63 -21.98
CA ALA A 175 -23.15 17.64 -21.47
C ALA A 175 -21.80 17.05 -21.01
N SER A 176 -21.80 15.83 -20.46
CA SER A 176 -20.60 15.09 -20.03
C SER A 176 -19.91 14.33 -21.17
N ARG A 177 -20.60 14.15 -22.30
CA ARG A 177 -20.07 13.55 -23.54
C ARG A 177 -19.36 14.56 -24.45
N ASN A 178 -19.67 15.85 -24.29
CA ASN A 178 -19.01 16.94 -25.01
C ASN A 178 -17.56 17.08 -24.53
N GLY A 179 -16.62 16.44 -25.24
CA GLY A 179 -15.20 16.41 -24.91
C GLY A 179 -14.63 14.99 -24.83
N SER A 180 -15.42 14.03 -24.35
CA SER A 180 -15.02 12.61 -24.25
C SER A 180 -15.43 11.77 -25.46
N SER A 181 -16.34 12.25 -26.32
CA SER A 181 -16.84 11.45 -27.46
C SER A 181 -15.74 11.01 -28.43
N ARG A 182 -14.77 11.89 -28.72
CA ARG A 182 -13.60 11.53 -29.54
C ARG A 182 -12.69 10.54 -28.81
N ALA A 183 -12.41 10.79 -27.54
CA ALA A 183 -11.60 9.90 -26.70
C ALA A 183 -12.23 8.49 -26.57
N LEU A 184 -13.56 8.41 -26.51
CA LEU A 184 -14.29 7.15 -26.48
C LEU A 184 -14.12 6.36 -27.78
N LEU A 185 -14.23 7.03 -28.94
CA LEU A 185 -14.00 6.39 -30.24
C LEU A 185 -12.55 5.92 -30.39
N GLU A 186 -11.59 6.75 -29.97
CA GLU A 186 -10.17 6.39 -29.96
C GLU A 186 -9.92 5.18 -29.05
N PHE A 187 -10.45 5.18 -27.81
CA PHE A 187 -10.38 4.05 -26.89
C PHE A 187 -10.96 2.77 -27.48
N ILE A 188 -12.15 2.83 -28.10
CA ILE A 188 -12.77 1.66 -28.75
C ILE A 188 -11.84 1.12 -29.84
N GLY A 189 -11.27 1.99 -30.68
CA GLY A 189 -10.34 1.61 -31.74
C GLY A 189 -9.07 0.94 -31.19
N THR A 190 -8.45 1.53 -30.16
CA THR A 190 -7.22 0.99 -29.56
C THR A 190 -7.46 -0.32 -28.81
N ALA A 191 -8.58 -0.42 -28.07
CA ALA A 191 -8.95 -1.63 -27.34
C ALA A 191 -9.30 -2.78 -28.31
N THR A 192 -9.97 -2.48 -29.41
CA THR A 192 -10.24 -3.45 -30.49
C THR A 192 -8.94 -3.92 -31.14
N THR A 193 -8.02 -2.99 -31.40
CA THR A 193 -6.69 -3.32 -31.96
C THR A 193 -5.91 -4.24 -31.01
N LEU A 194 -5.85 -3.91 -29.72
CA LEU A 194 -5.16 -4.72 -28.72
C LEU A 194 -5.74 -6.14 -28.65
N THR A 195 -7.06 -6.25 -28.46
CA THR A 195 -7.73 -7.56 -28.33
C THR A 195 -7.59 -8.40 -29.58
N THR A 196 -7.74 -7.80 -30.77
CA THR A 196 -7.56 -8.50 -32.05
C THR A 196 -6.14 -9.03 -32.22
N ARG A 197 -5.12 -8.23 -31.89
CA ARG A 197 -3.71 -8.66 -31.98
C ARG A 197 -3.41 -9.82 -31.04
N VAL A 198 -3.91 -9.75 -29.80
CA VAL A 198 -3.75 -10.85 -28.83
C VAL A 198 -4.41 -12.12 -29.34
N GLU A 199 -5.64 -12.04 -29.86
CA GLU A 199 -6.35 -13.21 -30.40
C GLU A 199 -5.69 -13.81 -31.63
N GLN A 200 -5.25 -12.99 -32.58
CA GLN A 200 -4.49 -13.45 -33.75
C GLN A 200 -3.21 -14.17 -33.32
N ALA A 201 -2.49 -13.62 -32.34
CA ALA A 201 -1.29 -14.25 -31.82
C ALA A 201 -1.58 -15.60 -31.15
N LEU A 202 -2.70 -15.73 -30.43
CA LEU A 202 -3.15 -17.00 -29.85
C LEU A 202 -3.55 -18.05 -30.91
N GLN A 203 -3.94 -17.60 -32.10
CA GLN A 203 -4.19 -18.46 -33.26
C GLN A 203 -2.91 -18.82 -34.02
N GLY A 204 -1.74 -18.40 -33.54
CA GLY A 204 -0.43 -18.72 -34.11
C GLY A 204 0.13 -17.65 -35.06
N ALA A 205 -0.50 -16.48 -35.17
CA ALA A 205 0.08 -15.37 -35.91
C ALA A 205 1.36 -14.86 -35.23
N SER A 206 2.36 -14.47 -36.04
CA SER A 206 3.53 -13.77 -35.54
C SER A 206 3.11 -12.41 -34.96
N PHE A 207 3.77 -11.98 -33.89
CA PHE A 207 3.51 -10.69 -33.25
C PHE A 207 4.80 -10.06 -32.73
N SER A 208 4.75 -8.74 -32.56
CA SER A 208 5.77 -7.92 -31.93
C SER A 208 5.30 -7.54 -30.52
N GLU A 209 6.12 -7.79 -29.50
CA GLU A 209 5.84 -7.36 -28.13
C GLU A 209 5.75 -5.84 -28.01
N ARG A 210 6.56 -5.13 -28.80
CA ARG A 210 6.52 -3.67 -28.89
C ARG A 210 5.17 -3.20 -29.43
N ASP A 211 4.68 -3.81 -30.50
CA ASP A 211 3.40 -3.45 -31.11
C ASP A 211 2.22 -3.71 -30.16
N LEU A 212 2.29 -4.78 -29.36
CA LEU A 212 1.31 -5.05 -28.31
C LEU A 212 1.40 -4.02 -27.18
N THR A 213 2.62 -3.68 -26.76
CA THR A 213 2.86 -2.65 -25.74
C THR A 213 2.32 -1.30 -26.21
N ASP A 214 2.57 -0.90 -27.46
CA ASP A 214 2.06 0.34 -28.04
C ASP A 214 0.53 0.36 -28.06
N ALA A 215 -0.11 -0.76 -28.45
CA ALA A 215 -1.57 -0.88 -28.43
C ALA A 215 -2.15 -0.81 -27.01
N ARG A 216 -1.47 -1.41 -26.02
CA ARG A 216 -1.82 -1.33 -24.60
C ARG A 216 -1.72 0.10 -24.08
N ILE A 217 -0.60 0.79 -24.33
CA ILE A 217 -0.39 2.19 -23.96
C ILE A 217 -1.44 3.10 -24.61
N ALA A 218 -1.74 2.91 -25.90
CA ALA A 218 -2.78 3.69 -26.57
C ALA A 218 -4.17 3.46 -25.95
N THR A 219 -4.46 2.23 -25.51
CA THR A 219 -5.70 1.91 -24.80
C THR A 219 -5.77 2.60 -23.43
N LEU A 220 -4.67 2.63 -22.67
CA LEU A 220 -4.57 3.37 -21.42
C LEU A 220 -4.74 4.89 -21.62
N ALA A 221 -4.13 5.45 -22.67
CA ALA A 221 -4.27 6.86 -23.01
C ALA A 221 -5.73 7.22 -23.39
N GLY A 222 -6.42 6.34 -24.12
CA GLY A 222 -7.83 6.50 -24.41
C GLY A 222 -8.69 6.50 -23.14
N LEU A 223 -8.41 5.60 -22.18
CA LEU A 223 -9.07 5.62 -20.88
C LEU A 223 -8.80 6.93 -20.13
N ASP A 224 -7.54 7.38 -20.03
CA ASP A 224 -7.18 8.64 -19.38
C ASP A 224 -7.95 9.84 -19.98
N ALA A 225 -7.97 9.97 -21.30
CA ALA A 225 -8.66 11.05 -22.00
C ALA A 225 -10.19 11.04 -21.79
N ILE A 226 -10.81 9.88 -21.54
CA ILE A 226 -12.24 9.80 -21.21
C ILE A 226 -12.53 10.39 -19.82
N HIS A 227 -11.62 10.21 -18.85
CA HIS A 227 -11.86 10.63 -17.46
C HIS A 227 -11.67 12.13 -17.24
N GLN A 228 -10.69 12.75 -17.91
CA GLN A 228 -10.34 14.16 -17.71
C GLN A 228 -11.50 15.17 -17.85
N PRO A 229 -12.40 15.10 -18.86
CA PRO A 229 -13.45 16.10 -19.04
C PRO A 229 -14.73 15.82 -18.23
N LEU A 230 -14.79 14.77 -17.40
CA LEU A 230 -16.03 14.35 -16.76
C LEU A 230 -16.42 15.25 -15.58
N ALA A 231 -17.74 15.46 -15.45
CA ALA A 231 -18.32 16.08 -14.27
C ALA A 231 -18.27 15.14 -13.05
N THR A 232 -18.29 15.76 -11.87
CA THR A 232 -18.21 15.13 -10.53
C THR A 232 -19.00 13.83 -10.35
N LYS A 233 -20.32 13.86 -10.60
CA LYS A 233 -21.19 12.70 -10.39
C LYS A 233 -20.91 11.55 -11.36
N ASP A 234 -20.51 11.89 -12.59
CA ASP A 234 -20.31 10.92 -13.66
C ASP A 234 -18.92 10.28 -13.51
N LEU A 235 -17.92 11.04 -13.05
CA LEU A 235 -16.56 10.58 -12.80
C LEU A 235 -16.53 9.42 -11.80
N VAL A 236 -17.23 9.51 -10.67
CA VAL A 236 -17.27 8.41 -9.67
C VAL A 236 -17.75 7.11 -10.29
N SER A 237 -18.88 7.15 -11.01
CA SER A 237 -19.42 5.96 -11.66
C SER A 237 -18.48 5.42 -12.74
N THR A 238 -17.81 6.31 -13.47
CA THR A 238 -16.89 5.95 -14.56
C THR A 238 -15.61 5.30 -14.02
N LEU A 239 -15.04 5.83 -12.93
CA LEU A 239 -13.87 5.25 -12.24
C LEU A 239 -14.12 3.81 -11.76
N LYS A 240 -15.32 3.55 -11.23
CA LYS A 240 -15.72 2.20 -10.81
C LYS A 240 -15.80 1.23 -11.99
N GLN A 241 -16.35 1.69 -13.12
CA GLN A 241 -16.49 0.86 -14.32
C GLN A 241 -15.16 0.62 -15.05
N SER A 242 -14.19 1.54 -14.95
CA SER A 242 -12.88 1.43 -15.60
C SER A 242 -11.80 0.75 -14.74
N TYR A 243 -12.02 0.57 -13.43
CA TYR A 243 -11.03 0.04 -12.49
C TYR A 243 -10.35 -1.25 -12.99
N LEU A 244 -11.13 -2.27 -13.36
CA LEU A 244 -10.58 -3.55 -13.81
C LEU A 244 -9.84 -3.45 -15.16
N LEU A 245 -10.23 -2.50 -16.02
CA LEU A 245 -9.52 -2.25 -17.28
C LEU A 245 -8.12 -1.70 -17.00
N PHE A 246 -7.99 -0.74 -16.07
CA PHE A 246 -6.68 -0.25 -15.62
C PHE A 246 -5.85 -1.37 -14.98
N ASP A 247 -6.45 -2.13 -14.05
CA ASP A 247 -5.77 -3.22 -13.34
C ASP A 247 -5.21 -4.28 -14.30
N TRP A 248 -5.94 -4.65 -15.35
CA TRP A 248 -5.46 -5.61 -16.35
C TRP A 248 -4.37 -5.06 -17.28
N LEU A 249 -4.37 -3.75 -17.56
CA LEU A 249 -3.44 -3.12 -18.51
C LEU A 249 -2.17 -2.57 -17.87
N LEU A 250 -2.16 -2.30 -16.56
CA LEU A 250 -0.99 -1.77 -15.85
C LEU A 250 0.11 -2.83 -15.68
N PRO A 251 1.39 -2.43 -15.79
CA PRO A 251 2.52 -3.33 -15.62
C PRO A 251 2.65 -3.86 -14.18
N ARG A 252 3.25 -5.05 -14.05
CA ARG A 252 3.48 -5.77 -12.77
C ARG A 252 4.97 -6.02 -12.52
N PRO A 253 5.41 -6.36 -11.30
CA PRO A 253 6.83 -6.53 -10.97
C PRO A 253 7.57 -7.60 -11.79
N LYS A 254 6.88 -8.63 -12.31
CA LYS A 254 7.49 -9.64 -13.20
C LYS A 254 7.75 -9.11 -14.63
N ALA A 255 7.16 -7.99 -15.01
CA ALA A 255 7.29 -7.38 -16.34
C ALA A 255 8.60 -6.57 -16.51
N ALA A 256 9.75 -7.13 -16.12
CA ALA A 256 11.03 -6.41 -16.04
C ALA A 256 11.58 -5.83 -17.33
N ASN A 257 11.13 -6.40 -18.45
CA ASN A 257 11.68 -6.09 -19.76
C ASN A 257 10.63 -5.38 -20.65
N ILE A 258 9.60 -4.78 -20.07
CA ILE A 258 8.61 -4.01 -20.83
C ILE A 258 9.03 -2.54 -20.85
N ASP A 259 9.10 -1.96 -22.05
CA ASP A 259 9.28 -0.53 -22.25
C ASP A 259 8.10 0.22 -21.60
N MET A 260 8.40 1.05 -20.59
CA MET A 260 7.39 1.83 -19.89
C MET A 260 7.13 3.15 -20.62
N ASN A 261 5.86 3.53 -20.73
CA ASN A 261 5.46 4.89 -21.06
C ASN A 261 4.98 5.54 -19.77
N LEU A 262 5.96 6.01 -18.99
CA LEU A 262 5.73 6.48 -17.62
C LEU A 262 4.58 7.50 -17.51
N PRO A 263 4.45 8.54 -18.36
CA PRO A 263 3.33 9.48 -18.25
C PRO A 263 1.95 8.82 -18.31
N VAL A 264 1.70 7.97 -19.31
CA VAL A 264 0.38 7.34 -19.51
C VAL A 264 0.10 6.32 -18.40
N GLU A 265 1.10 5.53 -18.02
CA GLU A 265 0.94 4.50 -16.99
C GLU A 265 0.79 5.09 -15.58
N LEU A 266 1.48 6.19 -15.29
CA LEU A 266 1.29 6.95 -14.04
C LEU A 266 -0.12 7.57 -13.98
N SER A 267 -0.63 8.12 -15.09
CA SER A 267 -2.01 8.62 -15.15
C SER A 267 -3.02 7.50 -14.91
N ALA A 268 -2.85 6.36 -15.58
CA ALA A 268 -3.71 5.19 -15.40
C ALA A 268 -3.71 4.67 -13.95
N MET A 269 -2.54 4.55 -13.33
CA MET A 269 -2.41 4.18 -11.92
C MET A 269 -3.10 5.21 -11.01
N SER A 270 -2.99 6.50 -11.32
CA SER A 270 -3.65 7.57 -10.58
C SER A 270 -5.18 7.46 -10.62
N TRP A 271 -5.76 7.17 -11.79
CA TRP A 271 -7.21 6.92 -11.91
C TRP A 271 -7.65 5.69 -11.12
N MET A 272 -6.86 4.61 -11.18
CA MET A 272 -7.12 3.40 -10.40
C MET A 272 -7.09 3.70 -8.89
N PHE A 273 -6.11 4.46 -8.40
CA PHE A 273 -6.04 4.89 -6.99
C PHE A 273 -7.18 5.83 -6.60
N ALA A 274 -7.54 6.78 -7.46
CA ALA A 274 -8.71 7.63 -7.24
C ALA A 274 -10.00 6.82 -7.12
N SER A 275 -10.18 5.78 -7.95
CA SER A 275 -11.30 4.83 -7.87
C SER A 275 -11.36 4.15 -6.49
N ILE A 276 -10.24 3.57 -6.02
CA ILE A 276 -10.13 2.97 -4.68
C ILE A 276 -10.52 3.98 -3.61
N LEU A 277 -10.07 5.24 -3.73
CA LEU A 277 -10.36 6.30 -2.76
C LEU A 277 -11.82 6.75 -2.77
N THR A 278 -12.58 6.52 -3.85
CA THR A 278 -14.03 6.80 -3.85
C THR A 278 -14.81 5.81 -2.99
N GLU A 279 -14.29 4.58 -2.83
CA GLU A 279 -14.93 3.49 -2.09
C GLU A 279 -14.34 3.32 -0.68
N HIS A 280 -13.04 3.54 -0.55
CA HIS A 280 -12.23 3.39 0.65
C HIS A 280 -11.51 4.70 0.98
N HIS A 281 -11.12 4.92 2.23
CA HIS A 281 -10.45 6.17 2.62
C HIS A 281 -8.94 6.18 2.35
N THR A 282 -8.38 5.04 1.93
CA THR A 282 -6.94 4.83 1.74
C THR A 282 -6.67 3.84 0.63
N VAL A 283 -5.55 4.00 -0.08
CA VAL A 283 -4.94 2.97 -0.92
C VAL A 283 -3.88 2.26 -0.07
N LYS A 284 -4.06 0.96 0.17
CA LYS A 284 -3.14 0.18 1.02
C LYS A 284 -1.76 0.07 0.38
N LEU A 285 -0.71 0.03 1.21
CA LEU A 285 0.69 -0.16 0.77
C LEU A 285 0.89 -1.34 -0.18
N ALA A 286 0.13 -2.43 -0.01
CA ALA A 286 0.19 -3.59 -0.89
C ALA A 286 -0.22 -3.27 -2.34
N HIS A 287 -1.28 -2.48 -2.57
CA HIS A 287 -1.65 -2.03 -3.91
C HIS A 287 -0.52 -1.22 -4.54
N ILE A 288 0.10 -0.34 -3.76
CA ILE A 288 1.19 0.53 -4.23
C ILE A 288 2.41 -0.31 -4.62
N LYS A 289 2.79 -1.27 -3.79
CA LYS A 289 3.94 -2.14 -4.06
C LYS A 289 3.72 -3.07 -5.26
N ASP A 290 2.48 -3.38 -5.64
CA ASP A 290 2.19 -4.12 -6.88
C ASP A 290 2.52 -3.29 -8.14
N HIS A 291 2.75 -1.98 -7.99
CA HIS A 291 3.10 -1.03 -9.04
C HIS A 291 4.39 -0.25 -8.75
N ASP A 292 5.22 -0.71 -7.82
CA ASP A 292 6.39 0.01 -7.29
C ASP A 292 7.34 0.52 -8.37
N ARG A 293 7.41 -0.19 -9.50
CA ARG A 293 8.21 0.20 -10.67
C ARG A 293 7.81 1.53 -11.30
N LEU A 294 6.53 1.86 -11.28
CA LEU A 294 6.06 3.15 -11.77
C LEU A 294 6.52 4.26 -10.82
N LEU A 295 6.71 3.96 -9.54
CA LEU A 295 7.13 4.90 -8.50
C LEU A 295 8.66 4.88 -8.28
N ALA A 296 9.42 4.75 -9.37
CA ALA A 296 10.87 4.58 -9.32
C ALA A 296 11.62 5.77 -8.69
N ASP A 297 11.05 6.98 -8.78
CA ASP A 297 11.64 8.19 -8.22
C ASP A 297 10.59 9.15 -7.65
N THR A 298 11.08 10.25 -7.06
CA THR A 298 10.23 11.26 -6.42
C THR A 298 9.36 12.03 -7.42
N ALA A 299 9.79 12.18 -8.68
CA ALA A 299 8.99 12.87 -9.70
C ALA A 299 7.76 12.03 -10.08
N CYS A 300 7.93 10.72 -10.24
CA CYS A 300 6.83 9.79 -10.47
C CYS A 300 5.81 9.82 -9.32
N THR A 301 6.29 9.79 -8.08
CA THR A 301 5.46 9.89 -6.88
C THR A 301 4.65 11.19 -6.86
N ARG A 302 5.28 12.34 -7.13
CA ARG A 302 4.58 13.64 -7.17
C ARG A 302 3.52 13.69 -8.26
N PHE A 303 3.83 13.18 -9.45
CA PHE A 303 2.87 13.14 -10.55
C PHE A 303 1.59 12.40 -10.14
N VAL A 304 1.74 11.26 -9.47
CA VAL A 304 0.61 10.45 -9.00
C VAL A 304 -0.15 11.17 -7.89
N GLU A 305 0.54 11.81 -6.94
CA GLU A 305 -0.10 12.63 -5.91
C GLU A 305 -0.95 13.74 -6.54
N GLU A 306 -0.38 14.54 -7.45
CA GLU A 306 -1.06 15.65 -8.13
C GLU A 306 -2.27 15.17 -8.93
N THR A 307 -2.11 14.08 -9.69
CA THR A 307 -3.17 13.52 -10.53
C THR A 307 -4.29 12.93 -9.67
N VAL A 308 -3.97 12.16 -8.62
CA VAL A 308 -4.97 11.61 -7.68
C VAL A 308 -5.70 12.72 -6.94
N ASN A 309 -5.00 13.76 -6.47
CA ASN A 309 -5.65 14.91 -5.82
C ASN A 309 -6.63 15.60 -6.77
N THR A 310 -6.22 15.82 -8.02
CA THR A 310 -7.07 16.45 -9.04
C THR A 310 -8.30 15.59 -9.33
N ALA A 311 -8.09 14.29 -9.59
CA ALA A 311 -9.13 13.31 -9.86
C ALA A 311 -10.12 13.19 -8.69
N TYR A 312 -9.60 12.97 -7.47
CA TYR A 312 -10.42 12.81 -6.28
C TYR A 312 -11.18 14.09 -5.94
N LYS A 313 -10.55 15.27 -6.03
CA LYS A 313 -11.24 16.55 -5.84
C LYS A 313 -12.38 16.74 -6.86
N ALA A 314 -12.17 16.36 -8.11
CA ALA A 314 -13.20 16.43 -9.15
C ALA A 314 -14.41 15.55 -8.82
N THR A 315 -14.26 14.45 -8.08
CA THR A 315 -15.38 13.61 -7.60
C THR A 315 -16.31 14.30 -6.60
N GLY A 316 -15.88 15.41 -5.99
CA GLY A 316 -16.67 16.15 -5.00
C GLY A 316 -16.93 15.41 -3.68
N LEU A 317 -16.33 14.23 -3.50
CA LEU A 317 -16.45 13.45 -2.28
C LEU A 317 -15.56 14.04 -1.17
N THR A 318 -16.08 14.11 0.05
CA THR A 318 -15.37 14.59 1.25
C THR A 318 -14.91 13.47 2.18
N ARG A 319 -15.02 12.20 1.73
CA ARG A 319 -14.71 11.02 2.53
C ARG A 319 -13.23 10.94 2.94
N THR A 320 -12.33 11.31 2.03
CA THR A 320 -10.88 11.33 2.25
C THR A 320 -10.42 12.78 2.41
N ALA A 321 -9.64 13.04 3.46
CA ALA A 321 -9.02 14.34 3.70
C ALA A 321 -8.11 14.75 2.53
N MET A 322 -7.91 16.05 2.35
CA MET A 322 -7.05 16.59 1.30
C MET A 322 -5.92 17.41 1.94
N PRO A 323 -4.70 17.43 1.37
CA PRO A 323 -4.28 16.68 0.18
C PRO A 323 -4.09 15.18 0.46
N ILE A 324 -4.26 14.37 -0.59
CA ILE A 324 -3.97 12.93 -0.59
C ILE A 324 -2.51 12.74 -1.00
N MET A 325 -1.77 11.90 -0.30
CA MET A 325 -0.35 11.70 -0.61
C MET A 325 0.17 10.33 -0.19
N PHE A 326 1.37 9.98 -0.62
CA PHE A 326 2.05 8.77 -0.16
C PHE A 326 2.57 8.95 1.27
N ARG A 327 2.40 7.90 2.08
CA ARG A 327 2.68 7.83 3.51
C ARG A 327 3.14 6.42 3.87
N ALA A 328 3.63 6.23 5.10
CA ALA A 328 4.19 4.95 5.55
C ALA A 328 3.27 3.73 5.31
N HIS A 329 1.95 3.91 5.43
CA HIS A 329 0.97 2.81 5.31
C HIS A 329 0.24 2.75 3.95
N GLY A 330 0.60 3.63 3.01
CA GLY A 330 0.04 3.66 1.66
C GLY A 330 -0.25 5.08 1.19
N MET A 331 -1.38 5.29 0.51
CA MET A 331 -1.80 6.63 0.06
C MET A 331 -3.10 7.03 0.75
N SER A 332 -3.10 8.19 1.41
CA SER A 332 -4.26 8.67 2.16
C SER A 332 -4.24 10.19 2.30
N GLY A 333 -5.37 10.74 2.74
CA GLY A 333 -5.50 12.16 3.06
C GLY A 333 -4.69 12.56 4.29
N SER A 334 -4.06 13.74 4.24
CA SER A 334 -3.38 14.34 5.39
C SER A 334 -4.38 15.03 6.31
N ALA A 335 -4.63 14.45 7.48
CA ALA A 335 -5.52 15.04 8.49
C ALA A 335 -4.98 16.39 8.98
N LEU A 336 -3.66 16.46 9.25
CA LEU A 336 -2.97 17.67 9.71
C LEU A 336 -3.15 18.84 8.74
N LEU A 337 -2.97 18.61 7.43
CA LEU A 337 -3.11 19.67 6.44
C LEU A 337 -4.57 19.99 6.09
N SER A 338 -5.48 19.04 6.28
CA SER A 338 -6.91 19.27 6.02
C SER A 338 -7.56 20.18 7.06
N ASP A 339 -7.08 20.18 8.30
CA ASP A 339 -7.64 20.96 9.41
C ASP A 339 -6.54 21.32 10.44
N PRO A 340 -5.51 22.09 10.01
CA PRO A 340 -4.35 22.37 10.86
C PRO A 340 -4.74 23.13 12.13
N GLN A 341 -5.74 24.01 12.03
CA GLN A 341 -6.20 24.82 13.14
C GLN A 341 -6.83 23.99 14.27
N SER A 342 -7.46 22.85 13.96
CA SER A 342 -7.92 21.95 15.05
C SER A 342 -6.77 21.37 15.87
N PHE A 343 -5.66 20.99 15.21
CA PHE A 343 -4.48 20.45 15.90
C PHE A 343 -3.75 21.54 16.69
N VAL A 344 -3.59 22.73 16.11
CA VAL A 344 -3.00 23.90 16.78
C VAL A 344 -3.78 24.25 18.05
N ARG A 345 -5.11 24.35 17.97
CA ARG A 345 -5.97 24.62 19.13
C ARG A 345 -5.91 23.51 20.18
N SER A 346 -5.84 22.24 19.76
CA SER A 346 -5.64 21.10 20.67
C SER A 346 -4.28 21.14 21.39
N MET A 347 -3.21 21.51 20.69
CA MET A 347 -1.89 21.65 21.30
C MET A 347 -1.86 22.81 22.30
N LYS A 348 -2.43 23.98 21.97
CA LYS A 348 -2.56 25.10 22.92
C LYS A 348 -3.37 24.72 24.15
N GLU A 349 -4.48 24.01 23.95
CA GLU A 349 -5.30 23.52 25.06
C GLU A 349 -4.52 22.56 25.98
N ILE A 350 -3.71 21.66 25.40
CA ILE A 350 -2.88 20.74 26.18
C ILE A 350 -1.70 21.45 26.85
N GLU A 351 -1.11 22.44 26.20
CA GLU A 351 -0.09 23.32 26.79
C GLU A 351 -0.64 24.01 28.06
N GLU A 352 -1.83 24.60 27.99
CA GLU A 352 -2.51 25.24 29.14
C GLU A 352 -2.81 24.24 30.27
N ILE A 353 -3.27 23.03 29.92
CA ILE A 353 -3.58 21.99 30.90
C ILE A 353 -2.30 21.52 31.62
N LEU A 354 -1.23 21.24 30.88
CA LEU A 354 0.05 20.80 31.45
C LEU A 354 0.70 21.91 32.29
N ASP A 355 0.65 23.16 31.82
CA ASP A 355 1.13 24.32 32.58
C ASP A 355 0.36 24.49 33.90
N GLY A 356 -0.97 24.30 33.89
CA GLY A 356 -1.83 24.36 35.07
C GLY A 356 -1.51 23.30 36.15
N ILE A 357 -0.83 22.20 35.79
CA ILE A 357 -0.32 21.19 36.73
C ILE A 357 1.21 21.28 36.92
N GLY A 358 1.82 22.35 36.42
CA GLY A 358 3.22 22.71 36.63
C GLY A 358 4.21 22.00 35.70
N TYR A 359 3.81 21.69 34.47
CA TYR A 359 4.68 21.15 33.42
C TYR A 359 4.61 22.02 32.16
N GLN A 360 5.67 22.79 31.90
CA GLN A 360 5.78 23.55 30.67
C GLN A 360 6.00 22.60 29.48
N ALA A 361 5.10 22.60 28.51
CA ALA A 361 5.23 21.80 27.30
C ALA A 361 5.75 22.62 26.12
N ALA A 362 6.48 21.97 25.22
CA ALA A 362 7.02 22.54 23.99
C ALA A 362 6.73 21.61 22.80
N ILE A 363 6.52 22.14 21.61
CA ILE A 363 6.41 21.28 20.41
C ILE A 363 7.77 20.63 20.12
N CYS A 364 7.77 19.37 19.67
CA CYS A 364 9.00 18.64 19.40
C CYS A 364 8.88 17.79 18.11
N TYR A 365 9.93 17.03 17.81
CA TYR A 365 10.00 16.06 16.72
C TYR A 365 9.37 16.54 15.39
N GLY A 366 8.39 15.81 14.85
CA GLY A 366 7.79 16.07 13.54
C GLY A 366 7.08 17.41 13.49
N THR A 367 6.38 17.78 14.57
CA THR A 367 5.74 19.08 14.74
C THR A 367 6.75 20.23 14.65
N PHE A 368 7.85 20.13 15.41
CA PHE A 368 8.87 21.17 15.45
C PHE A 368 9.65 21.25 14.13
N LEU A 369 10.03 20.11 13.55
CA LEU A 369 10.67 20.06 12.24
C LEU A 369 9.79 20.69 11.16
N GLY A 370 8.48 20.41 11.18
CA GLY A 370 7.50 21.05 10.29
C GLY A 370 7.47 22.56 10.45
N ALA A 371 7.34 23.05 11.68
CA ALA A 371 7.32 24.48 11.98
C ALA A 371 8.59 25.20 11.48
N VAL A 372 9.76 24.57 11.62
CA VAL A 372 11.04 25.12 11.16
C VAL A 372 11.16 25.08 9.64
N ARG A 373 10.97 23.90 9.03
CA ARG A 373 11.33 23.61 7.64
C ARG A 373 10.20 23.91 6.65
N GLU A 374 8.99 23.43 6.94
CA GLU A 374 7.83 23.57 6.06
C GLU A 374 7.00 24.84 6.36
N LYS A 375 7.29 25.51 7.49
CA LYS A 375 6.46 26.59 8.04
C LYS A 375 5.00 26.16 8.26
N GLY A 376 4.82 24.89 8.61
CA GLY A 376 3.53 24.23 8.78
C GLY A 376 3.73 22.78 9.20
N PHE A 377 2.67 21.98 9.22
CA PHE A 377 2.82 20.54 9.50
C PHE A 377 3.52 19.82 8.35
N ILE A 378 4.27 18.77 8.69
CA ILE A 378 4.85 17.88 7.68
C ILE A 378 3.69 17.15 6.98
N PRO A 379 3.57 17.23 5.64
CA PRO A 379 2.39 16.74 4.93
C PRO A 379 2.06 15.27 5.20
N HIS A 380 3.08 14.42 5.34
CA HIS A 380 2.94 12.98 5.51
C HIS A 380 2.97 12.51 6.98
N ASP A 381 3.00 13.40 7.99
CA ASP A 381 2.91 13.05 9.42
C ASP A 381 1.46 12.89 9.90
N ASP A 382 1.24 11.96 10.83
CA ASP A 382 -0.09 11.50 11.26
C ASP A 382 -0.52 12.06 12.62
N ASP A 383 0.42 12.64 13.35
CA ASP A 383 0.32 13.05 14.74
C ASP A 383 0.94 14.43 14.97
N VAL A 384 0.75 14.93 16.17
CA VAL A 384 1.47 16.10 16.67
C VAL A 384 2.12 15.73 17.99
N ASP A 385 3.41 16.03 18.06
CA ASP A 385 4.28 15.77 19.20
C ASP A 385 4.52 17.03 20.04
N MET A 386 4.45 16.88 21.35
CA MET A 386 4.93 17.82 22.35
C MET A 386 5.90 17.12 23.31
N ALA A 387 6.74 17.87 24.01
CA ALA A 387 7.61 17.36 25.06
C ALA A 387 7.58 18.27 26.29
N PHE A 388 7.75 17.69 27.47
CA PHE A 388 7.74 18.42 28.74
C PHE A 388 8.79 17.86 29.72
N PRO A 389 9.50 18.71 30.48
CA PRO A 389 10.48 18.26 31.45
C PRO A 389 9.81 17.67 32.69
N LEU A 390 10.24 16.46 33.04
CA LEU A 390 9.89 15.86 34.32
C LEU A 390 10.59 16.60 35.47
N LYS A 391 9.97 16.51 36.65
CA LYS A 391 10.53 17.01 37.91
C LYS A 391 11.47 15.98 38.54
N SER A 392 11.28 14.69 38.24
CA SER A 392 12.22 13.62 38.59
C SER A 392 13.58 13.78 37.89
N HIS A 393 14.60 13.23 38.54
CA HIS A 393 15.98 13.20 38.04
C HIS A 393 16.40 11.76 37.79
N GLY A 394 16.95 11.47 36.61
CA GLY A 394 17.28 10.10 36.20
C GLY A 394 16.05 9.27 35.83
N ASP A 395 16.24 7.95 35.70
CA ASP A 395 15.15 7.02 35.34
C ASP A 395 14.24 6.66 36.51
N GLU A 396 14.76 6.77 37.73
CA GLU A 396 14.02 6.46 38.93
C GLU A 396 12.89 7.49 39.14
N GLY A 397 11.66 7.02 39.31
CA GLY A 397 10.50 7.88 39.54
C GLY A 397 9.80 8.36 38.26
N VAL A 398 10.34 8.09 37.06
CA VAL A 398 9.74 8.53 35.79
C VAL A 398 8.35 7.92 35.61
N GLU A 399 8.21 6.62 35.87
CA GLU A 399 6.94 5.91 35.71
C GLU A 399 5.90 6.41 36.72
N GLU A 400 6.29 6.55 37.99
CA GLU A 400 5.43 7.04 39.06
C GLU A 400 4.97 8.48 38.80
N GLU A 401 5.87 9.34 38.31
CA GLU A 401 5.53 10.73 37.98
C GLU A 401 4.55 10.80 36.80
N LEU A 402 4.78 10.02 35.73
CA LEU A 402 3.84 9.95 34.59
C LEU A 402 2.47 9.41 35.02
N GLN A 403 2.43 8.39 35.87
CA GLN A 403 1.19 7.86 36.44
C GLN A 403 0.45 8.92 37.27
N ALA A 404 1.17 9.70 38.08
CA ALA A 404 0.60 10.79 38.86
C ALA A 404 0.04 11.92 37.97
N ILE A 405 0.74 12.26 36.88
CA ILE A 405 0.25 13.21 35.87
C ILE A 405 -1.06 12.70 35.27
N VAL A 406 -1.09 11.46 34.77
CA VAL A 406 -2.29 10.86 34.16
C VAL A 406 -3.45 10.83 35.14
N ALA A 407 -3.24 10.40 36.38
CA ALA A 407 -4.28 10.39 37.41
C ALA A 407 -4.85 11.79 37.68
N THR A 408 -3.99 12.82 37.66
CA THR A 408 -4.40 14.23 37.82
C THR A 408 -5.25 14.69 36.64
N LEU A 409 -4.81 14.42 35.41
CA LEU A 409 -5.53 14.76 34.19
C LEU A 409 -6.90 14.07 34.12
N GLN A 410 -6.96 12.77 34.42
CA GLN A 410 -8.21 12.01 34.45
C GLN A 410 -9.19 12.53 35.50
N LYS A 411 -8.69 12.94 36.68
CA LYS A 411 -9.51 13.58 37.72
C LYS A 411 -10.12 14.92 37.26
N GLN A 412 -9.45 15.63 36.35
CA GLN A 412 -9.96 16.84 35.71
C GLN A 412 -10.89 16.54 34.50
N GLY A 413 -11.18 15.28 34.22
CA GLY A 413 -12.02 14.85 33.10
C GLY A 413 -11.30 14.86 31.74
N VAL A 414 -9.96 14.91 31.74
CA VAL A 414 -9.15 14.82 30.52
C VAL A 414 -8.89 13.34 30.20
N ASP A 415 -9.18 12.94 28.96
CA ASP A 415 -8.85 11.61 28.45
C ASP A 415 -7.35 11.54 28.17
N ALA A 416 -6.60 10.88 29.06
CA ALA A 416 -5.16 10.73 29.01
C ALA A 416 -4.73 9.33 29.46
N GLY A 417 -3.66 8.81 28.87
CA GLY A 417 -3.05 7.54 29.25
C GLY A 417 -1.57 7.46 28.88
N ILE A 418 -0.88 6.48 29.45
CA ILE A 418 0.50 6.14 29.07
C ILE A 418 0.45 5.11 27.93
N THR A 419 1.24 5.32 26.88
CA THR A 419 1.30 4.38 25.75
C THR A 419 1.86 3.02 26.19
N THR A 420 1.20 1.92 25.84
CA THR A 420 1.69 0.58 26.20
C THR A 420 3.06 0.30 25.55
N GLY A 421 4.05 -0.08 26.36
CA GLY A 421 5.41 -0.35 25.90
C GLY A 421 6.30 0.90 25.73
N TYR A 422 5.77 2.11 25.93
CA TYR A 422 6.53 3.36 25.85
C TYR A 422 6.08 4.36 26.92
N GLN A 423 7.01 4.96 27.66
CA GLN A 423 6.70 5.92 28.73
C GLN A 423 6.47 7.33 28.18
N PHE A 424 5.49 7.52 27.31
CA PHE A 424 4.99 8.84 26.91
C PHE A 424 3.47 8.89 27.02
N LEU A 425 2.92 10.10 27.15
CA LEU A 425 1.50 10.34 27.35
C LEU A 425 0.79 10.51 26.01
N LYS A 426 -0.40 9.94 25.90
CA LYS A 426 -1.35 10.22 24.82
C LYS A 426 -2.54 10.95 25.42
N ILE A 427 -2.70 12.23 25.06
CA ILE A 427 -3.67 13.14 25.69
C ILE A 427 -4.66 13.63 24.63
N ARG A 428 -5.96 13.47 24.88
CA ARG A 428 -7.02 14.02 24.05
C ARG A 428 -7.46 15.38 24.57
N ALA A 429 -7.32 16.39 23.74
CA ALA A 429 -7.74 17.75 24.07
C ALA A 429 -9.25 17.79 24.41
N PRO A 430 -9.65 18.29 25.60
CA PRO A 430 -11.06 18.24 26.04
C PRO A 430 -12.05 18.95 25.11
N LYS A 431 -11.70 20.07 24.50
CA LYS A 431 -12.59 20.84 23.60
C LYS A 431 -12.43 20.42 22.15
N ASN A 432 -11.20 20.43 21.64
CA ASN A 432 -10.92 20.23 20.22
C ASN A 432 -10.76 18.75 19.81
N LYS A 433 -10.72 17.84 20.79
CA LYS A 433 -10.78 16.37 20.65
C LYS A 433 -9.65 15.70 19.84
N ARG A 434 -8.68 16.45 19.30
CA ARG A 434 -7.47 15.85 18.70
C ARG A 434 -6.58 15.25 19.80
N LEU A 435 -5.88 14.19 19.42
CA LEU A 435 -4.87 13.54 20.25
C LEU A 435 -3.53 14.23 20.03
N VAL A 436 -2.76 14.38 21.11
CA VAL A 436 -1.39 14.88 21.10
C VAL A 436 -0.54 13.89 21.87
N ASP A 437 0.60 13.53 21.31
CA ASP A 437 1.59 12.70 21.98
C ASP A 437 2.57 13.59 22.74
N ALA A 438 2.62 13.43 24.05
CA ALA A 438 3.40 14.27 24.96
C ALA A 438 4.51 13.44 25.62
N PHE A 439 5.75 13.74 25.24
CA PHE A 439 6.94 12.99 25.60
C PHE A 439 7.66 13.59 26.81
N PRO A 440 8.10 12.79 27.78
CA PRO A 440 8.90 13.30 28.88
C PRO A 440 10.31 13.68 28.43
N ILE A 441 10.85 14.73 29.04
CA ILE A 441 12.27 15.08 29.02
C ILE A 441 12.83 14.76 30.40
N ILE A 442 13.72 13.77 30.46
CA ILE A 442 14.28 13.26 31.72
C ILE A 442 15.55 14.04 32.04
N ARG A 443 15.66 14.66 33.21
CA ARG A 443 16.88 15.38 33.59
C ARG A 443 18.01 14.41 33.93
N ARG A 444 19.15 14.52 33.25
CA ARG A 444 20.37 13.71 33.45
C ARG A 444 21.52 14.59 33.92
N GLY A 445 21.33 15.21 35.08
CA GLY A 445 22.25 16.24 35.58
C GLY A 445 22.11 17.57 34.83
N PRO A 446 23.10 18.47 34.93
CA PRO A 446 23.00 19.84 34.41
C PRO A 446 23.22 19.95 32.89
N GLU A 447 23.97 19.02 32.29
CA GLU A 447 24.43 19.14 30.90
C GLU A 447 23.69 18.24 29.93
N ARG A 448 22.88 17.29 30.42
CA ARG A 448 22.22 16.27 29.60
C ARG A 448 20.76 16.11 29.97
N VAL A 449 19.96 15.75 28.98
CA VAL A 449 18.58 15.28 29.16
C VAL A 449 18.36 14.01 28.35
N GLY A 450 17.58 13.08 28.89
CA GLY A 450 17.11 11.90 28.18
C GLY A 450 15.82 12.22 27.44
N MET A 451 15.77 11.91 26.14
CA MET A 451 14.57 12.07 25.31
C MET A 451 14.41 10.88 24.38
N TYR A 452 13.18 10.64 23.92
CA TYR A 452 12.91 9.69 22.85
C TYR A 452 13.53 10.19 21.54
N MET A 453 14.55 9.50 21.06
CA MET A 453 15.25 9.81 19.82
C MET A 453 14.89 8.76 18.75
N GLN A 454 15.85 8.36 17.92
CA GLN A 454 15.62 7.41 16.84
C GLN A 454 15.00 6.10 17.36
N GLU A 455 14.06 5.53 16.60
CA GLU A 455 13.37 4.25 16.93
C GLU A 455 12.64 4.24 18.28
N LEU A 456 12.21 5.41 18.78
CA LEU A 456 11.61 5.55 20.12
C LEU A 456 12.52 5.03 21.24
N LYS A 457 13.84 5.11 21.07
CA LYS A 457 14.81 4.82 22.12
C LYS A 457 15.18 6.09 22.87
N ILE A 458 15.22 6.01 24.20
CA ILE A 458 15.70 7.12 25.01
C ILE A 458 17.21 7.25 24.83
N ARG A 459 17.67 8.45 24.51
CA ARG A 459 19.10 8.79 24.39
C ARG A 459 19.37 10.12 25.10
N ASP A 460 20.56 10.23 25.66
CA ASP A 460 21.05 11.48 26.23
C ASP A 460 21.45 12.46 25.13
N VAL A 461 20.90 13.67 25.20
CA VAL A 461 21.22 14.81 24.33
C VAL A 461 21.72 15.99 25.18
N PRO A 462 22.53 16.91 24.62
CA PRO A 462 22.96 18.10 25.34
C PRO A 462 21.77 18.92 25.84
N ALA A 463 21.71 19.22 27.14
CA ALA A 463 20.58 19.94 27.74
C ALA A 463 20.37 21.30 27.05
N HIS A 464 21.44 22.00 26.71
CA HIS A 464 21.39 23.34 26.09
C HIS A 464 20.79 23.37 24.67
N VAL A 465 20.62 22.23 23.99
CA VAL A 465 19.91 22.20 22.70
C VAL A 465 18.40 22.06 22.88
N VAL A 466 17.95 21.65 24.07
CA VAL A 466 16.54 21.41 24.40
C VAL A 466 16.00 22.50 25.32
N LEU A 467 16.72 22.80 26.40
CA LEU A 467 16.30 23.67 27.50
C LEU A 467 17.30 24.84 27.71
N PRO A 468 16.85 26.00 28.23
CA PRO A 468 15.44 26.37 28.42
C PRO A 468 14.73 26.49 27.07
N PHE A 469 13.43 26.25 27.03
CA PHE A 469 12.70 26.30 25.77
C PHE A 469 12.80 27.71 25.13
N GLY A 470 12.99 27.71 23.81
CA GLY A 470 12.79 28.88 22.96
C GLY A 470 11.32 29.04 22.55
N SER A 471 11.07 29.86 21.53
CA SER A 471 9.75 30.06 20.95
C SER A 471 9.79 29.91 19.43
N ILE A 472 8.70 29.41 18.86
CA ILE A 472 8.50 29.32 17.41
C ILE A 472 7.03 29.57 17.05
N GLU A 473 6.81 30.11 15.86
CA GLU A 473 5.47 30.30 15.31
C GLU A 473 5.04 29.07 14.50
N LEU A 474 3.79 28.64 14.67
CA LEU A 474 3.15 27.60 13.87
C LEU A 474 1.68 27.97 13.64
N TYR A 475 1.31 28.19 12.38
CA TYR A 475 -0.05 28.60 11.96
C TYR A 475 -0.59 29.85 12.69
N GLY A 476 0.29 30.83 12.98
CA GLY A 476 -0.07 32.10 13.62
C GLY A 476 -0.08 32.06 15.15
N GLU A 477 0.16 30.91 15.76
CA GLU A 477 0.27 30.74 17.22
C GLU A 477 1.72 30.58 17.66
N SER A 478 2.05 31.12 18.83
CA SER A 478 3.38 30.96 19.45
C SER A 478 3.39 29.70 20.33
N PHE A 479 4.39 28.85 20.11
CA PHE A 479 4.66 27.65 20.91
C PHE A 479 6.05 27.70 21.52
N ALA A 480 6.20 27.16 22.72
CA ALA A 480 7.51 26.80 23.24
C ALA A 480 8.13 25.70 22.36
N ALA A 481 9.45 25.72 22.20
CA ALA A 481 10.19 24.80 21.35
C ALA A 481 11.61 24.54 21.90
N PRO A 482 12.34 23.51 21.41
CA PRO A 482 13.73 23.30 21.79
C PRO A 482 14.60 24.56 21.65
N ALA A 483 15.52 24.74 22.60
CA ALA A 483 16.39 25.91 22.71
C ALA A 483 17.19 26.22 21.45
N SER A 484 17.63 25.19 20.72
CA SER A 484 18.42 25.30 19.50
C SER A 484 17.77 24.53 18.36
N VAL A 485 17.34 25.25 17.32
CA VAL A 485 16.78 24.65 16.09
C VAL A 485 17.79 23.69 15.46
N ASP A 486 18.97 24.18 15.09
CA ASP A 486 19.98 23.38 14.40
C ASP A 486 20.51 22.26 15.30
N GLY A 487 20.74 22.54 16.58
CA GLY A 487 21.24 21.56 17.54
C GLY A 487 20.29 20.40 17.75
N PHE A 488 19.02 20.68 18.06
CA PHE A 488 18.02 19.63 18.31
C PHE A 488 17.69 18.83 17.05
N LEU A 489 17.48 19.49 15.91
CA LEU A 489 17.12 18.80 14.67
C LEU A 489 18.27 17.97 14.11
N SER A 490 19.52 18.41 14.27
CA SER A 490 20.69 17.60 13.89
C SER A 490 20.86 16.39 14.80
N GLU A 491 20.62 16.51 16.11
CA GLU A 491 20.62 15.36 17.03
C GLU A 491 19.52 14.33 16.72
N ARG A 492 18.35 14.80 16.28
CA ARG A 492 17.19 13.95 15.99
C ARG A 492 17.20 13.33 14.60
N TYR A 493 17.54 14.08 13.58
CA TYR A 493 17.39 13.71 12.17
C TYR A 493 18.71 13.66 11.40
N GLY A 494 19.83 13.95 12.07
CA GLY A 494 21.16 13.99 11.45
C GLY A 494 21.42 15.30 10.69
N PRO A 495 22.62 15.45 10.10
CA PRO A 495 23.06 16.71 9.48
C PRO A 495 22.24 17.10 8.25
N THR A 496 21.49 16.18 7.66
CA THR A 496 20.69 16.40 6.45
C THR A 496 19.22 16.72 6.73
N TRP A 497 18.85 17.03 7.98
CA TRP A 497 17.46 17.25 8.40
C TRP A 497 16.71 18.33 7.57
N GLN A 498 17.47 19.28 7.01
CA GLN A 498 16.97 20.34 6.14
C GLN A 498 16.45 19.81 4.80
N THR A 499 16.88 18.61 4.39
CA THR A 499 16.44 17.98 3.14
C THR A 499 15.25 17.07 3.43
N PRO A 500 14.05 17.35 2.89
CA PRO A 500 12.90 16.49 3.08
C PRO A 500 13.11 15.12 2.45
N LEU A 501 12.79 14.07 3.20
CA LEU A 501 12.77 12.70 2.68
C LEU A 501 11.33 12.30 2.39
N ARG A 502 11.11 11.86 1.15
CA ARG A 502 9.81 11.38 0.66
C ARG A 502 9.81 9.87 0.41
N ILE A 503 10.73 9.13 1.02
CA ILE A 503 10.72 7.67 0.96
C ILE A 503 9.66 7.18 1.95
N ILE A 504 8.73 6.36 1.48
CA ILE A 504 7.68 5.74 2.30
C ILE A 504 8.33 5.07 3.52
N GLY A 505 8.10 5.63 4.72
CA GLY A 505 8.58 5.08 5.98
C GLY A 505 10.00 5.50 6.42
N SER A 506 10.73 6.34 5.66
CA SER A 506 12.04 6.86 6.11
C SER A 506 11.94 8.31 6.58
N LYS A 507 12.55 8.61 7.74
CA LYS A 507 12.69 9.97 8.29
C LYS A 507 14.12 10.53 8.19
N THR A 508 15.12 9.72 7.79
CA THR A 508 16.56 10.11 7.67
C THR A 508 17.27 9.38 6.52
N LEU A 509 18.29 10.00 5.92
CA LEU A 509 19.21 9.29 5.02
C LEU A 509 20.05 8.37 5.91
N GLU A 510 20.11 7.08 5.60
CA GLU A 510 21.17 6.25 6.18
C GLU A 510 22.51 6.82 5.70
N VAL A 511 23.35 7.26 6.64
CA VAL A 511 24.72 7.70 6.38
C VAL A 511 25.67 6.55 6.62
#